data_AF-A4P1C4-F1
#
_entry.id   AF-A4P1C4-F1
#
_cell.length_a   1.000
_cell.length_b   1.000
_cell.length_c   1.000
_cell.angle_alpha   90.00
_cell.angle_beta   90.00
_cell.angle_gamma   90.00
#
_symmetry.space_group_name_H-M   'P 1'
#
loop_
_entity.id
_entity.type
_entity.pdbx_description
1 polymer ?
#
loop_
_entity_poly.entity_id
_entity_poly.type
_entity_poly.pdbx_seq_one_letter_code
_entity_poly.pdbx_strand_id
1 'polypeptide(L)'
;MLGEDNKLNIPDDEESRAANLEIEGVIVMAGNGKILSVNLNPLDTAEFPYSVYTCEPDVCCLFGFGIPYLCRDAQEILNTAWRGMIDNGILGIGPQAVVNSSVLTPVDGNWELAPYKLWKTNDRATANAQFEAQRAFGIFDIGSRQQELANIIQLSKSFMDEESGLPMIAQGEQGQVTPTLGGMSMLMNAANAVRRRQVKEWDDSVTKPLIRRFYEYNMNMSEDASIKGDMQVVARGTSALLVKETQTAQIIDIFQKFGQHPQLMYAFDWYDGAKTLMQSMSMGTQTMLIPREEYEQKTSGNARCAGTTTTRS
;
A
#
# COMPACT_ATOMS: atom_id res chain seq x y z
N MET A 1 -5.28 7.26 -46.15
CA MET A 1 -5.57 8.52 -46.85
C MET A 1 -6.65 9.22 -46.04
N LEU A 2 -6.27 10.21 -45.24
CA LEU A 2 -7.21 11.00 -44.45
C LEU A 2 -7.95 11.92 -45.44
N GLY A 3 -9.25 11.68 -45.61
CA GLY A 3 -10.10 12.42 -46.55
C GLY A 3 -10.12 13.91 -46.24
N GLU A 4 -10.23 14.71 -47.29
CA GLU A 4 -10.27 16.18 -47.26
C GLU A 4 -11.47 16.78 -46.49
N ASP A 5 -12.35 15.95 -45.94
CA ASP A 5 -13.60 16.33 -45.28
C ASP A 5 -13.45 16.75 -43.81
N ASN A 6 -12.25 16.72 -43.24
CA ASN A 6 -12.00 17.10 -41.84
C ASN A 6 -11.47 18.54 -41.68
N LYS A 7 -11.84 19.45 -42.59
CA LYS A 7 -11.62 20.88 -42.42
C LYS A 7 -12.81 21.48 -41.66
N LEU A 8 -12.52 22.11 -40.52
CA LEU A 8 -13.49 22.86 -39.73
C LEU A 8 -14.16 23.91 -40.63
N ASN A 9 -15.46 23.77 -40.88
CA ASN A 9 -16.23 24.78 -41.59
C ASN A 9 -16.60 25.86 -40.57
N ILE A 10 -15.71 26.83 -40.38
CA ILE A 10 -15.95 27.99 -39.50
C ILE A 10 -17.03 28.84 -40.19
N PRO A 11 -18.22 29.01 -39.59
CA PRO A 11 -19.26 29.87 -40.16
C PRO A 11 -18.79 31.33 -40.18
N ASP A 12 -18.84 31.97 -41.35
CA ASP A 12 -18.42 33.38 -41.56
C ASP A 12 -19.51 34.39 -41.15
N ASP A 13 -20.66 33.92 -40.69
CA ASP A 13 -21.80 34.75 -40.32
C ASP A 13 -21.66 35.33 -38.89
N GLU A 14 -21.80 36.65 -38.80
CA GLU A 14 -21.62 37.48 -37.60
C GLU A 14 -22.59 37.09 -36.45
N GLU A 15 -23.72 36.44 -36.78
CA GLU A 15 -24.72 35.92 -35.86
C GLU A 15 -24.29 34.60 -35.19
N SER A 16 -23.55 33.72 -35.90
CA SER A 16 -22.94 32.50 -35.34
C SER A 16 -21.70 32.76 -34.49
N ARG A 17 -21.00 33.88 -34.71
CA ARG A 17 -19.90 34.33 -33.84
C ARG A 17 -20.39 34.83 -32.47
N ALA A 18 -21.65 35.27 -32.39
CA ALA A 18 -22.29 35.76 -31.16
C ALA A 18 -22.92 34.64 -30.32
N ALA A 19 -23.28 33.52 -30.94
CA ALA A 19 -23.61 32.28 -30.24
C ALA A 19 -22.29 31.58 -29.88
N ASN A 20 -21.82 31.73 -28.65
CA ASN A 20 -20.61 31.09 -28.12
C ASN A 20 -20.53 29.58 -28.45
N LEU A 21 -19.99 29.23 -29.60
CA LEU A 21 -19.53 27.88 -29.93
C LEU A 21 -18.21 27.70 -29.17
N GLU A 22 -18.32 27.37 -27.88
CA GLU A 22 -17.22 26.82 -27.13
C GLU A 22 -16.89 25.45 -27.75
N ILE A 23 -15.84 25.42 -28.57
CA ILE A 23 -15.36 24.20 -29.22
C ILE A 23 -14.30 23.58 -28.34
N GLU A 24 -14.56 22.38 -27.84
CA GLU A 24 -13.59 21.60 -27.08
C GLU A 24 -12.50 21.03 -27.98
N GLY A 25 -11.26 21.46 -27.75
CA GLY A 25 -10.09 21.05 -28.53
C GLY A 25 -8.92 20.64 -27.65
N VAL A 26 -8.18 19.64 -28.10
CA VAL A 26 -6.91 19.22 -27.51
C VAL A 26 -5.77 19.94 -28.22
N ILE A 27 -5.08 20.79 -27.46
CA ILE A 27 -3.87 21.49 -27.92
C ILE A 27 -2.66 20.70 -27.47
N VAL A 28 -1.87 20.22 -28.43
CA VAL A 28 -0.59 19.57 -28.16
C VAL A 28 0.50 20.63 -28.23
N MET A 29 1.16 20.89 -27.10
CA MET A 29 2.25 21.86 -27.00
C MET A 29 3.58 21.15 -26.72
N ALA A 30 4.64 21.60 -27.36
CA ALA A 30 6.01 21.29 -26.96
C ALA A 30 6.40 22.16 -25.76
N GLY A 31 7.28 21.66 -24.88
CA GLY A 31 7.68 22.30 -23.61
C GLY A 31 8.33 23.70 -23.72
N ASN A 32 8.49 24.24 -24.92
CA ASN A 32 8.89 25.62 -25.20
C ASN A 32 7.69 26.54 -25.56
N GLY A 33 6.45 26.10 -25.34
CA GLY A 33 5.25 26.86 -25.68
C GLY A 33 4.89 26.84 -27.17
N LYS A 34 5.59 26.06 -28.01
CA LYS A 34 5.20 25.89 -29.41
C LYS A 34 4.05 24.91 -29.53
N ILE A 35 2.97 25.34 -30.16
CA ILE A 35 1.84 24.47 -30.51
C ILE A 35 2.25 23.58 -31.67
N LEU A 36 2.16 22.26 -31.48
CA LEU A 36 2.47 21.25 -32.49
C LEU A 36 1.23 20.86 -33.30
N SER A 37 0.09 20.73 -32.63
CA SER A 37 -1.19 20.45 -33.27
C SER A 37 -2.36 20.89 -32.40
N VAL A 38 -3.45 21.27 -33.06
CA VAL A 38 -4.75 21.50 -32.43
C VAL A 38 -5.69 20.49 -33.05
N ASN A 39 -6.22 19.58 -32.24
CA ASN A 39 -7.17 18.58 -32.68
C ASN A 39 -8.49 18.82 -31.96
N LEU A 40 -9.62 18.66 -32.66
CA LEU A 40 -10.91 18.62 -32.00
C LEU A 40 -11.00 17.37 -31.12
N ASN A 41 -11.78 17.44 -30.05
CA ASN A 41 -12.13 16.24 -29.31
C ASN A 41 -12.81 15.25 -30.30
N PRO A 42 -12.29 14.03 -30.50
CA PRO A 42 -12.90 13.08 -31.42
C PRO A 42 -14.23 12.52 -30.91
N LEU A 43 -14.54 12.74 -29.63
CA LEU A 43 -15.81 12.38 -29.02
C LEU A 43 -16.68 13.64 -28.93
N ASP A 44 -17.97 13.50 -29.24
CA ASP A 44 -19.01 14.53 -29.05
C ASP A 44 -19.45 14.66 -27.59
N THR A 45 -18.69 14.03 -26.68
CA THR A 45 -18.89 14.08 -25.24
C THR A 45 -17.98 15.17 -24.67
N ALA A 46 -18.49 16.00 -23.76
CA ALA A 46 -17.74 17.01 -22.99
C ALA A 46 -16.67 16.42 -22.04
N GLU A 47 -16.25 15.17 -22.25
CA GLU A 47 -15.20 14.50 -21.48
C GLU A 47 -13.87 14.60 -22.22
N PHE A 48 -12.81 14.99 -21.49
CA PHE A 48 -11.45 14.99 -22.02
C PHE A 48 -10.99 13.57 -22.39
N PRO A 49 -10.16 13.39 -23.42
CA PRO A 49 -9.66 12.07 -23.83
C PRO A 49 -8.58 11.48 -22.91
N TYR A 50 -8.17 12.21 -21.86
CA TYR A 50 -7.16 11.80 -20.90
C TYR A 50 -7.77 11.48 -19.54
N SER A 51 -7.27 10.42 -18.91
CA SER A 51 -7.58 10.10 -17.50
C SER A 51 -6.37 10.46 -16.66
N VAL A 52 -6.60 11.17 -15.57
CA VAL A 52 -5.57 11.54 -14.60
C VAL A 52 -5.85 10.79 -13.31
N TYR A 53 -4.82 10.13 -12.78
CA TYR A 53 -4.86 9.48 -11.48
C TYR A 53 -3.90 10.21 -10.54
N THR A 54 -4.42 10.61 -9.39
CA THR A 54 -3.67 11.32 -8.33
C THR A 54 -3.75 10.51 -7.05
N CYS A 55 -2.64 10.39 -6.30
CA CYS A 55 -2.66 9.67 -5.02
C CYS A 55 -3.49 10.42 -3.98
N GLU A 56 -3.37 11.75 -3.94
CA GLU A 56 -4.24 12.60 -3.16
C GLU A 56 -4.69 13.80 -4.02
N PRO A 57 -6.01 14.02 -4.18
CA PRO A 57 -6.50 15.11 -5.02
C PRO A 57 -6.25 16.46 -4.34
N ASP A 58 -5.79 17.43 -5.13
CA ASP A 58 -5.73 18.83 -4.72
C ASP A 58 -6.79 19.63 -5.49
N VAL A 59 -7.38 20.62 -4.82
CA VAL A 59 -8.37 21.51 -5.45
C VAL A 59 -7.73 22.50 -6.43
N CYS A 60 -6.43 22.79 -6.25
CA CYS A 60 -5.70 23.77 -7.05
C CYS A 60 -4.95 23.16 -8.23
N CYS A 61 -4.66 21.85 -8.21
CA CYS A 61 -3.79 21.19 -9.19
C CYS A 61 -4.39 19.88 -9.70
N LEU A 62 -4.45 19.74 -11.03
CA LEU A 62 -4.91 18.51 -11.71
C LEU A 62 -4.08 17.27 -11.34
N PHE A 63 -2.80 17.44 -11.00
CA PHE A 63 -1.88 16.33 -10.73
C PHE A 63 -1.82 15.94 -9.24
N GLY A 64 -2.45 16.69 -8.34
CA GLY A 64 -2.52 16.38 -6.91
C GLY A 64 -1.16 16.20 -6.23
N PHE A 65 -1.15 15.46 -5.13
CA PHE A 65 0.06 15.06 -4.41
C PHE A 65 0.41 13.59 -4.64
N GLY A 66 1.71 13.29 -4.68
CA GLY A 66 2.24 11.93 -4.73
C GLY A 66 2.69 11.44 -3.35
N ILE A 67 2.80 10.12 -3.18
CA ILE A 67 3.29 9.49 -1.93
C ILE A 67 4.64 10.09 -1.46
N PRO A 68 5.64 10.36 -2.33
CA PRO A 68 6.89 10.96 -1.87
C PRO A 68 6.74 12.37 -1.30
N TYR A 69 5.72 13.12 -1.74
CA TYR A 69 5.42 14.44 -1.21
C TYR A 69 4.75 14.34 0.17
N LEU A 70 3.84 13.38 0.35
CA LEU A 70 3.20 13.11 1.64
C LEU A 70 4.22 12.69 2.70
N CYS A 71 5.15 11.80 2.33
CA CYS A 71 6.19 11.31 3.23
C CYS A 71 7.43 12.21 3.33
N ARG A 72 7.38 13.47 2.86
CA ARG A 72 8.57 14.34 2.78
C ARG A 72 9.15 14.62 4.17
N ASP A 73 8.29 14.97 5.12
CA ASP A 73 8.71 15.38 6.45
C ASP A 73 9.30 14.19 7.23
N ALA A 74 8.65 13.03 7.16
CA ALA A 74 9.18 11.78 7.71
C ALA A 74 10.55 11.39 7.09
N GLN A 75 10.72 11.56 5.78
CA GLN A 75 12.01 11.33 5.11
C GLN A 75 13.10 12.30 5.57
N GLU A 76 12.77 13.57 5.81
CA GLU A 76 13.72 14.56 6.31
C GLU A 76 14.20 14.22 7.72
N ILE A 77 13.28 13.83 8.61
CA ILE A 77 13.62 13.36 9.96
C ILE A 77 14.51 12.11 9.89
N LEU A 78 14.15 11.13 9.06
CA LEU A 78 14.94 9.91 8.87
C LEU A 78 16.36 10.22 8.41
N ASN A 79 16.51 11.05 7.38
CA ASN A 79 17.81 11.44 6.83
C ASN A 79 18.66 12.19 7.86
N THR A 80 18.04 13.06 8.65
CA THR A 80 18.71 13.83 9.70
C THR A 80 19.18 12.94 10.84
N ALA A 81 18.32 12.04 11.31
CA ALA A 81 18.65 11.08 12.36
C ALA A 81 19.75 10.10 11.91
N TRP A 82 19.69 9.62 10.67
CA TRP A 82 20.71 8.74 10.09
C TRP A 82 22.08 9.43 10.00
N ARG A 83 22.13 10.67 9.51
CA ARG A 83 23.38 11.46 9.49
C ARG A 83 23.93 11.69 10.90
N GLY A 84 23.08 12.09 11.84
CA GLY A 84 23.49 12.27 13.24
C GLY A 84 24.02 10.98 13.88
N MET A 85 23.46 9.82 13.50
CA MET A 85 23.92 8.52 13.99
C MET A 85 25.31 8.16 13.47
N ILE A 86 25.57 8.43 12.18
CA ILE A 86 26.90 8.25 11.59
C ILE A 86 27.91 9.19 12.26
N ASP A 87 27.59 10.47 12.41
CA ASP A 87 28.48 11.44 13.04
C ASP A 87 28.76 11.10 14.51
N ASN A 88 27.75 10.68 15.26
CA ASN A 88 27.92 10.19 16.63
C ASN A 88 28.81 8.94 16.69
N GLY A 89 28.65 8.02 15.73
CA GLY A 89 29.53 6.87 15.58
C GLY A 89 30.97 7.29 15.33
N ILE A 90 31.21 8.21 14.39
CA ILE A 90 32.55 8.72 14.07
C ILE A 90 33.20 9.36 15.30
N LEU A 91 32.47 10.22 16.00
CA LEU A 91 32.97 10.91 17.20
C LEU A 91 33.18 9.95 18.39
N GLY A 92 32.39 8.88 18.48
CA GLY A 92 32.50 7.86 19.52
C GLY A 92 33.60 6.82 19.31
N ILE A 93 34.20 6.71 18.11
CA ILE A 93 35.27 5.73 17.83
C ILE A 93 36.56 6.07 18.58
N GLY A 94 36.85 7.35 18.80
CA GLY A 94 38.10 7.82 19.40
C GLY A 94 37.92 8.25 20.84
N PRO A 95 38.37 7.47 21.84
CA PRO A 95 38.38 7.97 23.21
C PRO A 95 39.37 9.12 23.34
N GLN A 96 39.05 10.11 24.16
CA GLN A 96 39.95 11.23 24.42
C GLN A 96 40.98 10.82 25.47
N ALA A 97 42.26 10.83 25.09
CA ALA A 97 43.36 10.60 26.00
C ALA A 97 43.84 11.92 26.60
N VAL A 98 43.78 12.05 27.93
CA VAL A 98 44.37 13.16 28.67
C VAL A 98 45.67 12.67 29.31
N VAL A 99 46.76 13.37 29.00
CA VAL A 99 48.09 13.06 29.52
C VAL A 99 48.60 14.25 30.33
N ASN A 100 49.02 14.01 31.56
CA ASN A 100 49.68 15.05 32.36
C ASN A 100 51.15 15.21 31.92
N SER A 101 51.46 16.31 31.24
CA SER A 101 52.79 16.63 30.71
C SER A 101 53.86 16.89 31.77
N SER A 102 53.46 17.10 33.03
CA SER A 102 54.40 17.29 34.14
C SER A 102 55.06 15.96 34.54
N VAL A 103 54.32 14.85 34.41
CA VAL A 103 54.74 13.52 34.88
C VAL A 103 55.29 12.66 33.74
N LEU A 104 54.72 12.79 32.54
CA LEU A 104 55.03 11.93 31.39
C LEU A 104 55.53 12.75 30.20
N THR A 105 56.60 12.28 29.57
CA THR A 105 57.13 12.82 28.32
C THR A 105 57.20 11.71 27.25
N PRO A 106 56.80 12.01 25.99
CA PRO A 106 56.93 11.06 24.89
C PRO A 106 58.40 10.87 24.52
N VAL A 107 58.83 9.63 24.27
CA VAL A 107 60.22 9.34 23.87
C VAL A 107 60.54 9.89 22.48
N ASP A 108 59.55 9.94 21.61
CA ASP A 108 59.64 10.44 20.22
C ASP A 108 59.48 11.96 20.10
N GLY A 109 59.23 12.67 21.22
CA GLY A 109 58.98 14.12 21.23
C GLY A 109 57.65 14.57 20.61
N ASN A 110 56.99 13.73 19.81
CA ASN A 110 55.64 13.98 19.28
C ASN A 110 54.58 13.62 20.34
N TRP A 111 53.51 14.41 20.44
CA TRP A 111 52.36 14.17 21.35
C TRP A 111 51.22 13.38 20.69
N GLU A 112 51.27 13.14 19.39
CA GLU A 112 50.27 12.35 18.66
C GLU A 112 50.18 10.89 19.15
N LEU A 113 48.96 10.37 19.26
CA LEU A 113 48.74 8.98 19.66
C LEU A 113 49.05 8.05 18.48
N ALA A 114 50.02 7.16 18.65
CA ALA A 114 50.43 6.19 17.63
C ALA A 114 50.53 4.77 18.23
N PRO A 115 50.37 3.71 17.43
CA PRO A 115 50.58 2.33 17.89
C PRO A 115 51.99 2.15 18.46
N TYR A 116 52.11 1.42 19.58
CA TYR A 116 53.39 1.11 20.25
C TYR A 116 54.19 2.31 20.78
N LYS A 117 53.53 3.46 21.02
CA LYS A 117 54.20 4.65 21.55
C LYS A 117 54.73 4.45 22.97
N LEU A 118 56.00 4.80 23.18
CA LEU A 118 56.68 4.71 24.47
C LEU A 118 56.63 6.05 25.21
N TRP A 119 56.37 5.99 26.51
CA TRP A 119 56.28 7.13 27.41
C TRP A 119 57.29 6.99 28.54
N LYS A 120 57.95 8.10 28.87
CA LYS A 120 58.95 8.17 29.93
C LYS A 120 58.41 8.97 31.10
N THR A 121 58.58 8.46 32.32
CA THR A 121 58.29 9.23 33.54
C THR A 121 59.45 10.19 33.82
N ASN A 122 59.13 11.45 34.13
CA ASN A 122 60.13 12.46 34.42
C ASN A 122 60.79 12.28 35.80
N ASP A 123 60.16 11.53 36.71
CA ASP A 123 60.63 11.37 38.08
C ASP A 123 61.70 10.27 38.23
N ARG A 124 62.63 10.47 39.17
CA ARG A 124 63.70 9.52 39.47
C ARG A 124 63.12 8.32 40.21
N ALA A 125 63.19 7.14 39.57
CA ALA A 125 63.06 5.77 40.11
C ALA A 125 62.66 5.68 41.60
N THR A 126 61.43 6.06 41.91
CA THR A 126 60.82 5.86 43.23
C THR A 126 59.77 4.77 43.06
N ALA A 127 59.56 3.92 44.08
CA ALA A 127 58.62 2.79 44.02
C ALA A 127 57.17 3.16 43.62
N ASN A 128 56.84 4.46 43.68
CA ASN A 128 55.53 5.03 43.32
C ASN A 128 55.43 5.51 41.85
N ALA A 129 56.53 5.53 41.09
CA ALA A 129 56.56 6.08 39.73
C ALA A 129 55.61 5.33 38.77
N GLN A 130 55.39 4.03 38.98
CA GLN A 130 54.45 3.23 38.21
C GLN A 130 52.98 3.58 38.52
N PHE A 131 52.67 3.94 39.77
CA PHE A 131 51.33 4.35 40.18
C PHE A 131 50.98 5.75 39.65
N GLU A 132 51.96 6.66 39.66
CA GLU A 132 51.80 8.01 39.10
C GLU A 132 51.70 8.00 37.58
N ALA A 133 52.43 7.12 36.89
CA ALA A 133 52.30 6.92 35.45
C ALA A 133 50.89 6.42 35.05
N GLN A 134 50.29 5.51 35.82
CA GLN A 134 48.92 5.04 35.57
C GLN A 134 47.87 6.13 35.78
N ARG A 135 48.03 6.97 36.83
CA ARG A 135 47.12 8.11 37.07
C ARG A 135 47.29 9.26 36.07
N ALA A 136 48.47 9.37 35.46
CA ALA A 136 48.76 10.42 34.50
C ALA A 136 48.15 10.16 33.11
N PHE A 137 47.61 8.95 32.87
CA PHE A 137 46.77 8.63 31.72
C PHE A 137 45.29 8.55 32.13
N GLY A 138 44.50 9.50 31.65
CA GLY A 138 43.04 9.42 31.69
C GLY A 138 42.51 9.10 30.31
N ILE A 139 41.71 8.04 30.17
CA ILE A 139 40.93 7.78 28.95
C ILE A 139 39.49 8.21 29.25
N PHE A 140 39.01 9.22 28.54
CA PHE A 140 37.62 9.66 28.59
C PHE A 140 36.90 9.07 27.38
N ASP A 141 36.02 8.12 27.65
CA ASP A 141 35.13 7.58 26.65
C ASP A 141 34.02 8.58 26.35
N ILE A 142 33.80 8.86 25.06
CA ILE A 142 32.64 9.65 24.63
C ILE A 142 31.50 8.66 24.45
N GLY A 143 30.57 8.65 25.40
CA GLY A 143 29.40 7.77 25.35
C GLY A 143 28.63 7.93 24.04
N SER A 144 28.53 6.85 23.29
CA SER A 144 27.73 6.76 22.07
C SER A 144 26.25 6.89 22.41
N ARG A 145 25.52 7.69 21.62
CA ARG A 145 24.05 7.86 21.69
C ARG A 145 23.35 7.23 20.48
N GLN A 146 23.96 6.18 19.93
CA GLN A 146 23.43 5.47 18.78
C GLN A 146 22.06 4.87 19.04
N GLN A 147 21.77 4.46 20.27
CA GLN A 147 20.49 3.81 20.59
C GLN A 147 19.32 4.80 20.58
N GLU A 148 19.52 6.03 21.08
CA GLU A 148 18.51 7.09 21.00
C GLU A 148 18.24 7.50 19.55
N LEU A 149 19.28 7.58 18.71
CA LEU A 149 19.15 7.91 17.29
C LEU A 149 18.48 6.78 16.50
N ALA A 150 18.76 5.52 16.83
CA ALA A 150 18.07 4.36 16.27
C ALA A 150 16.57 4.37 16.62
N ASN A 151 16.20 4.80 17.83
CA ASN A 151 14.79 4.94 18.20
C ASN A 151 14.08 6.04 17.39
N ILE A 152 14.74 7.16 17.10
CA ILE A 152 14.19 8.21 16.23
C ILE A 152 14.00 7.70 14.80
N ILE A 153 14.93 6.88 14.29
CA ILE A 153 14.79 6.24 12.98
C ILE A 153 13.57 5.32 12.95
N GLN A 154 13.34 4.51 13.99
CA GLN A 154 12.17 3.64 14.09
C GLN A 154 10.85 4.45 14.13
N LEU A 155 10.83 5.55 14.89
CA LEU A 155 9.67 6.44 14.95
C LEU A 155 9.38 7.12 13.60
N SER A 156 10.44 7.52 12.88
CA SER A 156 10.30 8.13 11.54
C SER A 156 9.73 7.12 10.54
N LYS A 157 10.13 5.85 10.64
CA LYS A 157 9.54 4.77 9.82
C LYS A 157 8.06 4.55 10.15
N SER A 158 7.65 4.58 11.43
CA SER A 158 6.23 4.44 11.76
C SER A 158 5.39 5.61 11.23
N PHE A 159 5.91 6.84 11.27
CA PHE A 159 5.21 7.98 10.65
C PHE A 159 5.11 7.84 9.13
N MET A 160 6.18 7.37 8.47
CA MET A 160 6.14 7.09 7.03
C MET A 160 5.11 6.03 6.66
N ASP A 161 4.93 5.00 7.48
CA ASP A 161 3.89 3.97 7.31
C ASP A 161 2.48 4.53 7.49
N GLU A 162 2.29 5.40 8.48
CA GLU A 162 1.00 6.06 8.75
C GLU A 162 0.62 7.03 7.62
N GLU A 163 1.56 7.85 7.16
CA GLU A 163 1.34 8.85 6.09
C GLU A 163 1.17 8.20 4.70
N SER A 164 1.94 7.16 4.40
CA SER A 164 1.85 6.47 3.11
C SER A 164 0.61 5.58 2.99
N GLY A 165 0.00 5.21 4.12
CA GLY A 165 -1.08 4.22 4.17
C GLY A 165 -0.64 2.83 3.69
N LEU A 166 0.68 2.57 3.62
CA LEU A 166 1.30 1.31 3.21
C LEU A 166 2.06 0.70 4.39
N PRO A 167 1.36 0.08 5.36
CA PRO A 167 2.02 -0.51 6.51
C PRO A 167 3.06 -1.56 6.08
N MET A 168 4.24 -1.59 6.71
CA MET A 168 5.32 -2.56 6.44
C MET A 168 4.86 -4.02 6.52
N ILE A 169 3.84 -4.31 7.34
CA ILE A 169 3.18 -5.63 7.42
C ILE A 169 2.65 -6.09 6.05
N ALA A 170 2.16 -5.17 5.24
CA ALA A 170 1.64 -5.46 3.90
C ALA A 170 2.75 -5.70 2.86
N GLN A 171 4.01 -5.38 3.19
CA GLN A 171 5.20 -5.62 2.36
C GLN A 171 5.91 -6.95 2.71
N GLY A 172 5.32 -7.76 3.58
CA GLY A 172 5.85 -9.08 3.94
C GLY A 172 6.83 -9.07 5.12
N GLU A 173 7.08 -7.90 5.71
CA GLU A 173 7.85 -7.80 6.95
C GLU A 173 6.92 -8.15 8.11
N GLN A 174 6.97 -9.41 8.56
CA GLN A 174 6.44 -9.79 9.86
C GLN A 174 7.29 -9.09 10.91
N GLY A 175 6.94 -7.85 11.24
CA GLY A 175 7.35 -7.23 12.48
C GLY A 175 7.03 -8.18 13.64
N GLN A 176 7.73 -8.01 14.76
CA GLN A 176 7.56 -8.76 16.01
C GLN A 176 6.21 -8.44 16.69
N VAL A 177 5.11 -8.48 15.91
CA VAL A 177 3.75 -8.30 16.34
C VAL A 177 3.34 -9.58 17.04
N THR A 178 2.90 -9.44 18.30
CA THR A 178 2.41 -10.53 19.13
C THR A 178 1.54 -11.49 18.31
N PRO A 179 1.92 -12.77 18.17
CA PRO A 179 1.24 -13.73 17.30
C PRO A 179 -0.08 -14.17 17.94
N THR A 180 -1.04 -13.26 17.98
CA THR A 180 -2.43 -13.60 18.27
C THR A 180 -3.17 -13.57 16.95
N LEU A 181 -3.72 -14.72 16.56
CA LEU A 181 -4.42 -14.93 15.28
C LEU A 181 -5.51 -13.87 15.03
N GLY A 182 -6.13 -13.36 16.10
CA GLY A 182 -7.13 -12.29 16.04
C GLY A 182 -6.55 -10.89 15.86
N GLY A 183 -5.42 -10.56 16.49
CA GLY A 183 -4.79 -9.24 16.36
C GLY A 183 -4.16 -9.04 14.97
N MET A 184 -3.51 -10.08 14.45
CA MET A 184 -2.94 -10.05 13.10
C MET A 184 -4.04 -9.98 12.01
N SER A 185 -5.16 -10.71 12.17
CA SER A 185 -6.24 -10.64 11.18
C SER A 185 -6.95 -9.29 11.16
N MET A 186 -7.05 -8.62 12.32
CA MET A 186 -7.59 -7.26 12.42
C MET A 186 -6.66 -6.24 11.74
N LEU A 187 -5.35 -6.30 12.01
CA LEU A 187 -4.35 -5.42 11.38
C LEU A 187 -4.23 -5.66 9.88
N MET A 188 -4.28 -6.91 9.41
CA MET A 188 -4.30 -7.25 7.98
C MET A 188 -5.56 -6.75 7.27
N ASN A 189 -6.73 -6.80 7.94
CA ASN A 189 -7.96 -6.24 7.38
C ASN A 189 -7.90 -4.71 7.30
N ALA A 190 -7.35 -4.04 8.32
CA ALA A 190 -7.16 -2.60 8.32
C ALA A 190 -6.18 -2.15 7.22
N ALA A 191 -5.04 -2.84 7.06
CA ALA A 191 -4.05 -2.58 6.02
C ALA A 191 -4.63 -2.73 4.60
N ASN A 192 -5.50 -3.72 4.39
CA ASN A 192 -6.15 -3.93 3.10
C ASN A 192 -7.25 -2.90 2.80
N ALA A 193 -7.79 -2.18 3.80
CA ALA A 193 -8.83 -1.17 3.57
C ALA A 193 -8.32 0.02 2.73
N VAL A 194 -7.12 0.52 3.02
CA VAL A 194 -6.49 1.60 2.25
C VAL A 194 -6.22 1.17 0.81
N ARG A 195 -5.68 -0.03 0.62
CA ARG A 195 -5.45 -0.60 -0.72
C ARG A 195 -6.75 -0.76 -1.52
N ARG A 196 -7.84 -1.20 -0.87
CA ARG A 196 -9.17 -1.28 -1.52
C ARG A 196 -9.66 0.10 -1.97
N ARG A 197 -9.43 1.12 -1.16
CA ARG A 197 -9.77 2.50 -1.51
C ARG A 197 -8.97 2.97 -2.73
N GLN A 198 -7.66 2.75 -2.75
CA GLN A 198 -6.81 3.10 -3.89
C GLN A 198 -7.24 2.38 -5.18
N VAL A 199 -7.55 1.08 -5.10
CA VAL A 199 -8.04 0.33 -6.28
C VAL A 199 -9.39 0.87 -6.75
N LYS A 200 -10.28 1.24 -5.83
CA LYS A 200 -11.55 1.88 -6.19
C LYS A 200 -11.33 3.25 -6.84
N GLU A 201 -10.46 4.08 -6.27
CA GLU A 201 -10.13 5.40 -6.82
C GLU A 201 -9.51 5.29 -8.22
N TRP A 202 -8.67 4.28 -8.46
CA TRP A 202 -8.16 3.93 -9.79
C TRP A 202 -9.28 3.51 -10.75
N ASP A 203 -10.18 2.64 -10.30
CA ASP A 203 -11.31 2.18 -11.11
C ASP A 203 -12.25 3.33 -11.49
N ASP A 204 -12.53 4.23 -10.55
CA ASP A 204 -13.40 5.39 -10.76
C ASP A 204 -12.74 6.46 -11.66
N SER A 205 -11.41 6.67 -11.54
CA SER A 205 -10.69 7.74 -12.26
C SER A 205 -10.09 7.32 -13.60
N VAL A 206 -9.77 6.03 -13.78
CA VAL A 206 -9.10 5.51 -14.98
C VAL A 206 -9.96 4.47 -15.67
N THR A 207 -10.29 3.36 -15.00
CA THR A 207 -10.94 2.20 -15.65
C THR A 207 -12.31 2.56 -16.21
N LYS A 208 -13.17 3.19 -15.41
CA LYS A 208 -14.53 3.57 -15.79
C LYS A 208 -14.55 4.58 -16.94
N PRO A 209 -13.85 5.74 -16.89
CA PRO A 209 -13.83 6.68 -18.00
C PRO A 209 -13.15 6.09 -19.24
N LEU A 210 -12.11 5.26 -19.11
CA LEU A 210 -11.47 4.62 -20.26
C LEU A 210 -12.45 3.71 -21.03
N ILE A 211 -13.14 2.82 -20.33
CA ILE A 211 -14.12 1.91 -20.96
C ILE A 211 -15.29 2.71 -21.52
N ARG A 212 -15.73 3.77 -20.82
CA ARG A 212 -16.78 4.68 -21.31
C ARG A 212 -16.38 5.32 -22.62
N ARG A 213 -15.16 5.84 -22.75
CA ARG A 213 -14.66 6.42 -24.01
C ARG A 213 -14.62 5.42 -25.15
N PHE A 214 -14.21 4.16 -24.89
CA PHE A 214 -14.27 3.12 -25.92
C PHE A 214 -15.71 2.78 -26.33
N TYR A 215 -16.63 2.77 -25.36
CA TYR A 215 -18.05 2.58 -25.66
C TYR A 215 -18.60 3.74 -26.50
N GLU A 216 -18.37 4.99 -26.11
CA GLU A 216 -18.81 6.19 -26.83
C GLU A 216 -18.18 6.27 -28.24
N TYR A 217 -16.90 5.94 -28.37
CA TYR A 217 -16.23 5.81 -29.66
C TYR A 217 -16.94 4.80 -30.57
N ASN A 218 -17.28 3.61 -30.05
CA ASN A 218 -18.00 2.60 -30.81
C ASN A 218 -19.44 3.05 -31.13
N MET A 219 -20.10 3.81 -30.26
CA MET A 219 -21.45 4.35 -30.55
C MET A 219 -21.42 5.37 -31.69
N ASN A 220 -20.41 6.24 -31.72
CA ASN A 220 -20.27 7.28 -32.72
C ASN A 220 -19.75 6.76 -34.07
N MET A 221 -18.75 5.88 -34.05
CA MET A 221 -18.03 5.47 -35.27
C MET A 221 -18.46 4.11 -35.84
N SER A 222 -19.21 3.27 -35.12
CA SER A 222 -19.63 1.97 -35.66
C SER A 222 -20.82 2.08 -36.62
N GLU A 223 -20.74 1.31 -37.70
CA GLU A 223 -21.78 1.18 -38.74
C GLU A 223 -22.92 0.24 -38.32
N ASP A 224 -22.69 -0.68 -37.38
CA ASP A 224 -23.69 -1.64 -36.92
C ASP A 224 -24.66 -1.00 -35.92
N ALA A 225 -25.95 -0.95 -36.26
CA ALA A 225 -26.99 -0.40 -35.40
C ALA A 225 -27.41 -1.36 -34.26
N SER A 226 -27.09 -2.66 -34.34
CA SER A 226 -27.48 -3.65 -33.34
C SER A 226 -26.73 -3.51 -32.02
N ILE A 227 -25.51 -2.98 -32.07
CA ILE A 227 -24.67 -2.73 -30.90
C ILE A 227 -24.97 -1.39 -30.22
N LYS A 228 -25.78 -0.54 -30.87
CA LYS A 228 -26.14 0.79 -30.36
C LYS A 228 -27.27 0.67 -29.35
N GLY A 229 -26.91 0.57 -28.07
CA GLY A 229 -27.86 0.50 -26.97
C GLY A 229 -27.31 1.20 -25.74
N ASP A 230 -28.22 1.65 -24.85
CA ASP A 230 -27.88 2.35 -23.61
C ASP A 230 -27.26 1.37 -22.60
N MET A 231 -25.93 1.47 -22.42
CA MET A 231 -25.17 0.62 -21.51
C MET A 231 -24.40 1.48 -20.53
N GLN A 232 -24.57 1.18 -19.24
CA GLN A 232 -23.82 1.84 -18.17
C GLN A 232 -22.62 0.99 -17.73
N VAL A 233 -21.43 1.56 -17.83
CA VAL A 233 -20.20 0.90 -17.36
C VAL A 233 -20.12 0.96 -15.84
N VAL A 234 -20.03 -0.22 -15.20
CA VAL A 234 -19.80 -0.36 -13.76
C VAL A 234 -18.53 -1.17 -13.53
N ALA A 235 -17.47 -0.52 -13.08
CA ALA A 235 -16.24 -1.20 -12.68
C ALA A 235 -16.48 -1.96 -11.36
N ARG A 236 -16.54 -3.29 -11.44
CA ARG A 236 -16.63 -4.18 -10.27
C ARG A 236 -15.30 -4.91 -10.10
N GLY A 237 -14.26 -4.18 -9.67
CA GLY A 237 -12.92 -4.73 -9.44
C GLY A 237 -12.84 -5.58 -8.16
N THR A 238 -12.20 -5.04 -7.13
CA THR A 238 -11.90 -5.77 -5.89
C THR A 238 -13.05 -5.83 -4.89
N SER A 239 -13.96 -4.86 -4.91
CA SER A 239 -15.09 -4.80 -3.97
C SER A 239 -16.05 -5.99 -4.12
N ALA A 240 -16.37 -6.38 -5.35
CA ALA A 240 -17.26 -7.51 -5.62
C ALA A 240 -16.64 -8.85 -5.21
N LEU A 241 -15.33 -9.04 -5.47
CA LEU A 241 -14.61 -10.24 -5.06
C LEU A 241 -14.53 -10.38 -3.54
N LEU A 242 -14.34 -9.26 -2.84
CA LEU A 242 -14.18 -9.28 -1.39
C LEU A 242 -15.50 -9.38 -0.63
N VAL A 243 -16.55 -8.74 -1.15
CA VAL A 243 -17.92 -8.97 -0.67
C VAL A 243 -18.26 -10.43 -0.84
N LYS A 244 -17.89 -11.04 -1.97
CA LYS A 244 -18.07 -12.48 -2.20
C LYS A 244 -17.30 -13.32 -1.18
N GLU A 245 -16.03 -13.00 -0.91
CA GLU A 245 -15.21 -13.71 0.10
C GLU A 245 -15.77 -13.56 1.53
N THR A 246 -16.20 -12.35 1.91
CA THR A 246 -16.82 -12.07 3.21
C THR A 246 -18.14 -12.81 3.35
N GLN A 247 -18.95 -12.84 2.30
CA GLN A 247 -20.18 -13.63 2.25
C GLN A 247 -19.87 -15.12 2.41
N THR A 248 -18.87 -15.67 1.72
CA THR A 248 -18.42 -17.06 1.91
C THR A 248 -18.04 -17.35 3.37
N ALA A 249 -17.24 -16.48 3.98
CA ALA A 249 -16.81 -16.64 5.37
C ALA A 249 -17.99 -16.57 6.36
N GLN A 250 -18.92 -15.63 6.15
CA GLN A 250 -20.14 -15.51 6.94
C GLN A 250 -21.05 -16.75 6.78
N ILE A 251 -21.17 -17.28 5.56
CA ILE A 251 -21.92 -18.51 5.32
C ILE A 251 -21.26 -19.66 6.11
N ILE A 252 -19.94 -19.82 6.08
CA ILE A 252 -19.24 -20.86 6.88
C ILE A 252 -19.51 -20.70 8.39
N ASP A 253 -19.47 -19.48 8.91
CA ASP A 253 -19.75 -19.19 10.33
C ASP A 253 -21.21 -19.51 10.70
N ILE A 254 -22.17 -19.17 9.83
CA ILE A 254 -23.58 -19.54 9.98
C ILE A 254 -23.71 -21.07 9.99
N PHE A 255 -23.06 -21.77 9.05
CA PHE A 255 -23.07 -23.24 8.99
C PHE A 255 -22.55 -23.89 10.28
N GLN A 256 -21.46 -23.37 10.85
CA GLN A 256 -20.90 -23.88 12.10
C GLN A 256 -21.80 -23.60 13.30
N LYS A 257 -22.35 -22.37 13.41
CA LYS A 257 -23.20 -21.96 14.53
C LYS A 257 -24.58 -22.62 14.51
N PHE A 258 -25.18 -22.73 13.33
CA PHE A 258 -26.52 -23.32 13.17
C PHE A 258 -26.46 -24.84 13.30
N GLY A 259 -25.34 -25.47 12.93
CA GLY A 259 -25.12 -26.91 13.13
C GLY A 259 -25.00 -27.32 14.60
N GLN A 260 -24.63 -26.38 15.48
CA GLN A 260 -24.50 -26.63 16.93
C GLN A 260 -25.79 -26.34 17.71
N HIS A 261 -26.76 -25.60 17.15
CA HIS A 261 -27.99 -25.20 17.84
C HIS A 261 -29.22 -25.98 17.32
N PRO A 262 -29.77 -26.94 18.09
CA PRO A 262 -30.83 -27.85 17.61
C PRO A 262 -32.10 -27.18 17.10
N GLN A 263 -32.44 -25.99 17.61
CA GLN A 263 -33.65 -25.26 17.17
C GLN A 263 -33.44 -24.49 15.85
N LEU A 264 -32.21 -24.09 15.54
CA LEU A 264 -31.90 -23.33 14.32
C LEU A 264 -31.66 -24.27 13.12
N MET A 265 -31.35 -25.54 13.40
CA MET A 265 -31.19 -26.58 12.39
C MET A 265 -32.46 -26.79 11.53
N TYR A 266 -33.66 -26.62 12.12
CA TYR A 266 -34.94 -26.76 11.41
C TYR A 266 -35.30 -25.55 10.54
N ALA A 267 -34.71 -24.39 10.81
CA ALA A 267 -35.00 -23.15 10.08
C ALA A 267 -34.09 -22.95 8.85
N PHE A 268 -33.08 -23.80 8.67
CA PHE A 268 -32.03 -23.61 7.66
C PHE A 268 -32.06 -24.73 6.61
N ASP A 269 -32.19 -24.36 5.34
CA ASP A 269 -32.03 -25.30 4.21
C ASP A 269 -30.53 -25.53 3.95
N TRP A 270 -30.03 -26.63 4.51
CA TRP A 270 -28.62 -27.04 4.41
C TRP A 270 -28.16 -27.29 2.98
N TYR A 271 -29.06 -27.70 2.08
CA TYR A 271 -28.71 -28.04 0.70
C TYR A 271 -28.52 -26.76 -0.13
N ASP A 272 -29.46 -25.82 -0.04
CA ASP A 272 -29.33 -24.54 -0.74
C ASP A 272 -28.23 -23.66 -0.12
N GLY A 273 -27.98 -23.78 1.18
CA GLY A 273 -26.80 -23.19 1.82
C GLY A 273 -25.47 -23.76 1.29
N ALA A 274 -25.37 -25.08 1.09
CA ALA A 274 -24.16 -25.71 0.59
C ALA A 274 -23.92 -25.36 -0.88
N LYS A 275 -24.99 -25.26 -1.66
CA LYS A 275 -24.95 -24.79 -3.05
C LYS A 275 -24.44 -23.35 -3.14
N THR A 276 -25.00 -22.44 -2.36
CA THR A 276 -24.56 -21.03 -2.33
C THR A 276 -23.13 -20.89 -1.80
N LEU A 277 -22.72 -21.70 -0.82
CA LEU A 277 -21.32 -21.78 -0.37
C LEU A 277 -20.36 -22.24 -1.48
N MET A 278 -20.72 -23.29 -2.23
CA MET A 278 -19.88 -23.80 -3.32
C MET A 278 -19.81 -22.80 -4.50
N GLN A 279 -20.92 -22.12 -4.83
CA GLN A 279 -20.94 -21.03 -5.82
C GLN A 279 -20.07 -19.85 -5.39
N SER A 280 -20.09 -19.51 -4.10
CA SER A 280 -19.30 -18.41 -3.55
C SER A 280 -17.80 -18.73 -3.53
N MET A 281 -17.41 -19.99 -3.30
CA MET A 281 -16.03 -20.49 -3.46
C MET A 281 -15.57 -20.66 -4.92
N SER A 282 -16.40 -20.29 -5.91
CA SER A 282 -16.14 -20.50 -7.35
C SER A 282 -15.86 -21.95 -7.75
N MET A 283 -16.20 -22.92 -6.90
CA MET A 283 -16.15 -24.34 -7.24
C MET A 283 -17.41 -24.67 -8.05
N GLY A 284 -17.24 -25.34 -9.20
CA GLY A 284 -18.35 -25.71 -10.07
C GLY A 284 -19.39 -26.55 -9.32
N THR A 285 -20.55 -25.96 -9.01
CA THR A 285 -21.60 -26.64 -8.23
C THR A 285 -22.23 -27.82 -8.94
N GLN A 286 -22.07 -27.89 -10.26
CA GLN A 286 -22.67 -28.95 -11.08
C GLN A 286 -21.97 -30.30 -10.92
N THR A 287 -20.70 -30.34 -10.50
CA THR A 287 -19.91 -31.58 -10.42
C THR A 287 -19.73 -32.11 -8.99
N MET A 288 -20.02 -31.33 -7.95
CA MET A 288 -19.72 -31.70 -6.56
C MET A 288 -20.93 -31.90 -5.64
N LEU A 289 -22.13 -31.45 -6.02
CA LEU A 289 -23.35 -31.67 -5.23
C LEU A 289 -24.23 -32.73 -5.92
N ILE A 290 -24.63 -33.74 -5.14
CA ILE A 290 -25.62 -34.75 -5.53
C ILE A 290 -26.94 -34.02 -5.84
N PRO A 291 -27.68 -34.38 -6.90
CA PRO A 291 -28.99 -33.79 -7.18
C PRO A 291 -29.92 -33.78 -5.96
N ARG A 292 -30.70 -32.70 -5.80
CA ARG A 292 -31.58 -32.44 -4.64
C ARG A 292 -32.48 -33.64 -4.31
N GLU A 293 -33.03 -34.27 -5.35
CA GLU A 293 -33.90 -35.45 -5.25
C GLU A 293 -33.19 -36.67 -4.65
N GLU A 294 -31.93 -36.91 -5.01
CA GLU A 294 -31.15 -38.04 -4.49
C GLU A 294 -30.63 -37.74 -3.07
N TYR A 295 -30.38 -36.47 -2.73
CA TYR A 295 -30.04 -36.04 -1.37
C TYR A 295 -31.22 -36.22 -0.39
N GLU A 296 -32.43 -35.83 -0.79
CA GLU A 296 -33.65 -35.99 0.00
C GLU A 296 -34.01 -37.49 0.20
N GLN A 297 -33.77 -38.33 -0.82
CA GLN A 297 -33.93 -39.78 -0.72
C GLN A 297 -32.93 -40.43 0.26
N LYS A 298 -31.65 -40.04 0.23
CA LYS A 298 -30.63 -40.56 1.17
C LYS A 298 -30.89 -40.12 2.61
N THR A 299 -31.37 -38.90 2.80
CA THR A 299 -31.73 -38.36 4.13
C THR A 299 -32.97 -39.06 4.69
N SER A 300 -33.98 -39.29 3.85
CA SER A 300 -35.19 -40.04 4.21
C SER A 300 -34.93 -41.54 4.45
N GLY A 301 -33.98 -42.12 3.71
CA GLY A 301 -33.55 -43.52 3.89
C GLY A 301 -32.81 -43.74 5.21
N ASN A 302 -31.91 -42.83 5.59
CA ASN A 302 -31.21 -42.89 6.88
C ASN A 302 -32.14 -42.69 8.09
N ALA A 303 -33.16 -41.83 7.98
CA ALA A 303 -34.17 -41.67 9.03
C ALA A 303 -35.01 -42.95 9.25
N ARG A 304 -35.25 -43.76 8.20
CA ARG A 304 -35.94 -45.06 8.31
C ARG A 304 -35.06 -46.17 8.89
N CYS A 305 -33.76 -46.17 8.63
CA CYS A 305 -32.83 -47.15 9.21
C CYS A 305 -32.49 -46.89 10.68
N ALA A 306 -32.55 -45.65 11.16
CA ALA A 306 -32.33 -45.33 12.58
C ALA A 306 -33.51 -45.72 13.49
N GLY A 307 -34.73 -45.82 12.94
CA GLY A 307 -35.93 -46.18 13.70
C GLY A 307 -36.10 -47.68 14.00
N THR A 308 -35.33 -48.56 13.37
CA THR A 308 -35.49 -50.03 13.47
C THR A 308 -34.55 -50.72 14.45
N THR A 309 -33.61 -50.00 15.08
CA THR A 309 -32.61 -50.62 15.99
C THR A 309 -33.00 -50.56 17.48
N THR A 310 -34.07 -49.85 17.88
CA THR A 310 -34.43 -49.67 19.31
C THR A 310 -35.56 -50.57 19.83
N THR A 311 -36.08 -51.50 19.02
CA THR A 311 -37.09 -52.48 19.49
C THR A 311 -36.64 -53.92 19.19
N ARG A 312 -35.66 -54.40 19.95
CA ARG A 312 -35.45 -55.83 20.22
C ARG A 312 -34.59 -56.03 21.48
N SER A 313 -35.25 -55.94 22.62
CA SER A 313 -34.96 -56.66 23.86
C SER A 313 -36.26 -56.78 24.65
#